data_AF-A0A9X0XNG5-F1
#
_entry.id   AF-A0A9X0XNG5-F1
#
_cell.length_a   1.000
_cell.length_b   1.000
_cell.length_c   1.000
_cell.angle_alpha   90.00
_cell.angle_beta   90.00
_cell.angle_gamma   90.00
#
_symmetry.space_group_name_H-M   'P 1'
#
loop_
_entity.id
_entity.type
_entity.pdbx_description
1 polymer ?
#
loop_
_entity_poly.entity_id
_entity_poly.type
_entity_poly.pdbx_seq_one_letter_code
_entity_poly.pdbx_strand_id
1 'polypeptide(L)'
;MEQYPDPDRSAPKQPEQPPEPPERPAGRDPEPPPKWELAPVDGRVLDPATALVVKGVRPRATVYVGPRLTIAYRVNYFETLDLLRVAAAELGWDVDPEDPPPVRAPGPDQQPPEPQDPQQPARGAGGLRFGVRRVRLSVANRKATIAPDGWVLLQQARARFGIDRLSGVGLDHVVRVAVDANPVWDGNPVWDGNPVWDGNPVWDGNPVWDGNPVWDGNPVWDGNPVWDGNPSGAESVRGGTSPAVASYGRAGSGGRQPIAYIGPRPHRRADGDLPGRRPVVAIVDTGCAPHPWLDDVVDTGVTLDGVAIGYDDPSTAPDIHGDLTGPLDGSIDPLSGHGTFIAGLVHQACPDADILAWRVVPSSGPIVESDLVRVLSQIAELVRRHVDGEEGGCPIDVLNLSCGYYHETPEDRLFDATLQEILQDLGRNGVVVVCSAGNDATDRPAFPAALGPWANGAGPVATDRTCVPVVSVGALNPSRRTDALFSNAGPWVRAFVPGAAVMSTMPLFQGGSQPQARTRVHGRWREAIDPDDFRGGFAVWSGTSFAAPVMAGALAADLLGRMDPPETPADRPRAVRRAWDAVEGRTRIRS
;
A
#
# COMPACT_ATOMS: atom_id res chain seq x y z
N MET A 1 25.12 -8.40 73.55
CA MET A 1 24.22 -9.56 73.43
C MET A 1 22.82 -8.96 73.37
N GLU A 2 22.05 -9.04 72.30
CA GLU A 2 21.94 -9.99 71.19
C GLU A 2 21.75 -9.24 69.86
N GLN A 3 22.37 -9.77 68.81
CA GLN A 3 22.22 -9.34 67.41
C GLN A 3 20.90 -9.89 66.86
N TYR A 4 20.07 -9.03 66.26
CA TYR A 4 19.02 -9.45 65.32
C TYR A 4 19.67 -9.63 63.93
N PRO A 5 19.47 -10.77 63.24
CA PRO A 5 20.08 -11.02 61.94
C PRO A 5 19.30 -10.35 60.79
N ASP A 6 20.10 -9.88 59.84
CA ASP A 6 19.81 -9.28 58.54
C ASP A 6 18.96 -10.19 57.63
N PRO A 7 17.80 -9.76 57.10
CA PRO A 7 16.98 -10.57 56.21
C PRO A 7 17.39 -10.33 54.75
N ASP A 8 18.66 -10.54 54.41
CA ASP A 8 19.09 -10.60 53.01
C ASP A 8 20.16 -11.68 52.81
N ARG A 9 19.68 -12.93 52.68
CA ARG A 9 20.38 -14.06 52.01
C ARG A 9 19.53 -15.33 52.09
N SER A 10 18.67 -15.52 51.10
CA SER A 10 18.33 -16.83 50.48
C SER A 10 17.07 -16.72 49.61
N ALA A 11 17.06 -15.78 48.67
CA ALA A 11 16.19 -15.97 47.51
C ALA A 11 16.79 -17.12 46.67
N PRO A 12 16.02 -18.19 46.36
CA PRO A 12 16.49 -19.18 45.40
C PRO A 12 16.80 -18.46 44.09
N LYS A 13 17.98 -18.71 43.52
CA LYS A 13 18.29 -18.29 42.15
C LYS A 13 17.13 -18.72 41.27
N GLN A 14 16.46 -17.76 40.62
CA GLN A 14 15.52 -18.08 39.55
C GLN A 14 16.25 -19.06 38.62
N PRO A 15 15.63 -20.20 38.26
CA PRO A 15 16.25 -21.09 37.29
C PRO A 15 16.57 -20.25 36.05
N GLU A 16 17.83 -20.33 35.58
CA GLU A 16 18.23 -19.76 34.30
C GLU A 16 17.16 -20.17 33.29
N GLN A 17 16.44 -19.19 32.76
CA GLN A 17 15.49 -19.45 31.69
C GLN A 17 16.29 -20.17 30.60
N PRO A 18 15.80 -21.33 30.11
CA PRO A 18 16.46 -21.98 29.00
C PRO A 18 16.60 -20.94 27.88
N PRO A 19 17.74 -20.89 27.16
CA PRO A 19 17.91 -19.99 26.03
C PRO A 19 16.67 -20.13 25.15
N GLU A 20 16.02 -19.01 24.86
CA GLU A 20 14.84 -19.02 24.01
C GLU A 20 15.17 -19.83 22.75
N PRO A 21 14.30 -20.79 22.37
CA PRO A 21 14.52 -21.54 21.15
C PRO A 21 14.70 -20.52 20.02
N PRO A 22 15.64 -20.75 19.07
CA PRO A 22 15.81 -19.85 17.94
C PRO A 22 14.44 -19.59 17.33
N GLU A 23 14.07 -18.31 17.22
CA GLU A 23 12.78 -17.89 16.68
C GLU A 23 12.52 -18.67 15.40
N ARG A 24 11.46 -19.49 15.38
CA ARG A 24 11.01 -20.09 14.13
C ARG A 24 10.73 -18.91 13.17
N PRO A 25 11.06 -19.01 11.88
CA PRO A 25 10.66 -17.99 10.91
C PRO A 25 9.17 -17.72 11.10
N ALA A 26 8.84 -16.52 11.57
CA ALA A 26 7.45 -16.15 11.87
C ALA A 26 6.68 -15.90 10.56
N GLY A 27 7.41 -15.57 9.49
CA GLY A 27 6.88 -15.28 8.17
C GLY A 27 6.31 -16.47 7.42
N ARG A 28 5.02 -16.37 7.11
CA ARG A 28 4.43 -17.02 5.94
C ARG A 28 4.64 -16.11 4.72
N ASP A 29 4.91 -16.68 3.55
CA ASP A 29 4.87 -15.87 2.32
C ASP A 29 3.44 -15.34 2.10
N PRO A 30 3.31 -14.05 1.74
CA PRO A 30 2.01 -13.42 1.52
C PRO A 30 1.25 -14.14 0.41
N GLU A 31 -0.06 -14.19 0.55
CA GLU A 31 -0.91 -14.85 -0.44
C GLU A 31 -1.02 -13.97 -1.68
N PRO A 32 -0.82 -14.53 -2.88
CA PRO A 32 -1.02 -13.78 -4.11
C PRO A 32 -2.49 -13.39 -4.26
N PRO A 33 -2.79 -12.24 -4.91
CA PRO A 33 -4.15 -11.87 -5.26
C PRO A 33 -4.85 -12.94 -6.09
N PRO A 34 -6.19 -12.99 -6.04
CA PRO A 34 -6.95 -13.83 -6.95
C PRO A 34 -6.74 -13.39 -8.40
N LYS A 35 -6.89 -14.33 -9.33
CA LYS A 35 -6.58 -14.11 -10.75
C LYS A 35 -7.38 -12.98 -11.39
N TRP A 36 -8.62 -12.75 -10.93
CA TRP A 36 -9.49 -11.72 -11.50
C TRP A 36 -9.00 -10.30 -11.16
N GLU A 37 -8.36 -10.09 -10.00
CA GLU A 37 -7.71 -8.81 -9.66
C GLU A 37 -6.47 -8.56 -10.54
N LEU A 38 -5.79 -9.61 -10.96
CA LEU A 38 -4.56 -9.51 -11.76
C LEU A 38 -4.82 -9.38 -13.26
N ALA A 39 -5.96 -9.88 -13.74
CA ALA A 39 -6.29 -9.92 -15.17
C ALA A 39 -6.26 -8.55 -15.86
N PRO A 40 -6.75 -7.43 -15.26
CA PRO A 40 -6.74 -6.11 -15.90
C PRO A 40 -5.35 -5.58 -16.27
N VAL A 41 -4.30 -6.09 -15.63
CA VAL A 41 -2.90 -5.66 -15.83
C VAL A 41 -2.03 -6.79 -16.41
N ASP A 42 -2.62 -7.86 -16.93
CA ASP A 42 -1.91 -9.07 -17.36
C ASP A 42 -0.95 -9.62 -16.27
N GLY A 43 -1.37 -9.52 -15.01
CA GLY A 43 -0.57 -9.86 -13.84
C GLY A 43 -0.28 -11.36 -13.74
N ARG A 44 0.95 -11.69 -13.34
CA ARG A 44 1.42 -13.05 -13.12
C ARG A 44 2.01 -13.19 -11.74
N VAL A 45 1.75 -14.33 -11.12
CA VAL A 45 2.36 -14.73 -9.86
C VAL A 45 3.65 -15.48 -10.16
N LEU A 46 4.77 -14.99 -9.64
CA LEU A 46 6.01 -15.75 -9.62
C LEU A 46 5.91 -16.83 -8.54
N ASP A 47 5.94 -18.10 -8.94
CA ASP A 47 6.02 -19.22 -8.02
C ASP A 47 7.49 -19.69 -7.89
N PRO A 48 8.13 -19.49 -6.72
CA PRO A 48 9.52 -19.92 -6.50
C PRO A 48 9.76 -21.42 -6.73
N ALA A 49 8.73 -22.27 -6.59
CA ALA A 49 8.87 -23.71 -6.76
C ALA A 49 9.03 -24.13 -8.22
N THR A 50 8.54 -23.31 -9.16
CA THR A 50 8.51 -23.62 -10.61
C THR A 50 9.25 -22.57 -11.45
N ALA A 51 9.73 -21.49 -10.84
CA ALA A 51 10.42 -20.40 -11.51
C ALA A 51 11.75 -20.81 -12.18
N LEU A 52 12.02 -20.25 -13.36
CA LEU A 52 13.34 -20.34 -14.00
C LEU A 52 14.37 -19.56 -13.17
N VAL A 53 15.47 -20.21 -12.78
CA VAL A 53 16.52 -19.59 -11.94
C VAL A 53 17.90 -19.66 -12.58
N VAL A 54 18.69 -18.61 -12.34
CA VAL A 54 20.12 -18.58 -12.68
C VAL A 54 20.95 -18.77 -11.42
N LYS A 55 22.18 -19.28 -11.55
CA LYS A 55 23.08 -19.51 -10.41
C LYS A 55 23.27 -18.21 -9.62
N GLY A 56 22.97 -18.26 -8.32
CA GLY A 56 23.12 -17.12 -7.41
C GLY A 56 21.81 -16.37 -7.12
N VAL A 57 20.75 -16.61 -7.88
CA VAL A 57 19.44 -15.96 -7.67
C VAL A 57 18.47 -16.94 -7.01
N ARG A 58 17.83 -16.52 -5.91
CA ARG A 58 16.77 -17.27 -5.23
C ARG A 58 15.49 -16.42 -5.21
N PRO A 59 14.54 -16.65 -6.13
CA PRO A 59 13.33 -15.84 -6.17
C PRO A 59 12.40 -16.17 -4.99
N ARG A 60 11.66 -15.16 -4.56
CA ARG A 60 10.50 -15.23 -3.66
C ARG A 60 9.24 -14.88 -4.44
N ALA A 61 8.08 -15.27 -3.91
CA ALA A 61 6.82 -15.08 -4.61
C ALA A 61 6.50 -13.61 -4.84
N THR A 62 6.22 -13.18 -6.06
CA THR A 62 5.83 -11.78 -6.34
C THR A 62 4.75 -11.73 -7.40
N VAL A 63 4.22 -10.55 -7.66
CA VAL A 63 3.27 -10.29 -8.72
C VAL A 63 3.83 -9.21 -9.63
N TYR A 64 3.78 -9.46 -10.94
CA TYR A 64 4.31 -8.56 -11.96
C TYR A 64 3.49 -8.63 -13.25
N VAL A 65 3.60 -7.63 -14.10
CA VAL A 65 3.00 -7.63 -15.45
C VAL A 65 3.72 -8.66 -16.31
N GLY A 66 3.00 -9.71 -16.72
CA GLY A 66 3.59 -10.87 -17.40
C GLY A 66 4.39 -10.51 -18.66
N PRO A 67 3.80 -9.88 -19.68
CA PRO A 67 4.48 -9.61 -20.95
C PRO A 67 5.26 -8.28 -20.96
N ARG A 68 5.86 -7.87 -19.83
CA ARG A 68 6.56 -6.58 -19.74
C ARG A 68 7.84 -6.64 -18.90
N LEU A 69 8.82 -5.81 -19.29
CA LEU A 69 9.98 -5.46 -18.48
C LEU A 69 10.13 -3.94 -18.41
N THR A 70 10.86 -3.49 -17.40
CA THR A 70 11.23 -2.08 -17.20
C THR A 70 12.74 -1.88 -17.39
N ILE A 71 13.13 -0.74 -17.96
CA ILE A 71 14.53 -0.31 -18.13
C ILE A 71 14.71 1.06 -17.48
N ALA A 72 15.51 1.14 -16.41
CA ALA A 72 15.75 2.38 -15.67
C ALA A 72 16.37 3.49 -16.53
N TYR A 73 16.10 4.76 -16.21
CA TYR A 73 16.66 5.89 -16.95
C TYR A 73 18.17 6.01 -16.83
N ARG A 74 18.76 5.54 -15.73
CA ARG A 74 20.21 5.61 -15.46
C ARG A 74 21.07 4.69 -16.33
N VAL A 75 20.47 3.76 -17.09
CA VAL A 75 21.22 2.81 -17.92
C VAL A 75 21.15 3.15 -19.40
N ASN A 76 22.10 2.62 -20.18
CA ASN A 76 22.14 2.81 -21.63
C ASN A 76 20.98 2.07 -22.32
N TYR A 77 19.87 2.79 -22.55
CA TYR A 77 18.65 2.22 -23.08
C TYR A 77 18.82 1.41 -24.37
N PHE A 78 19.55 1.93 -25.36
CA PHE A 78 19.70 1.24 -26.65
C PHE A 78 20.52 -0.04 -26.53
N GLU A 79 21.63 0.01 -25.78
CA GLU A 79 22.45 -1.18 -25.52
C GLU A 79 21.63 -2.23 -24.75
N THR A 80 20.93 -1.84 -23.69
CA THR A 80 20.09 -2.75 -22.91
C THR A 80 18.96 -3.35 -23.75
N LEU A 81 18.28 -2.56 -24.58
CA LEU A 81 17.23 -3.02 -25.47
C LEU A 81 17.76 -4.04 -26.49
N ASP A 82 18.95 -3.82 -27.04
CA ASP A 82 19.58 -4.76 -27.97
C ASP A 82 19.92 -6.09 -27.28
N LEU A 83 20.43 -6.07 -26.04
CA LEU A 83 20.65 -7.28 -25.25
C LEU A 83 19.34 -8.07 -25.02
N LEU A 84 18.25 -7.38 -24.66
CA LEU A 84 16.95 -8.01 -24.45
C LEU A 84 16.39 -8.62 -25.74
N ARG A 85 16.52 -7.92 -26.88
CA ARG A 85 16.10 -8.44 -28.19
C ARG A 85 16.87 -9.69 -28.59
N VAL A 86 18.18 -9.72 -28.34
CA VAL A 86 19.01 -10.90 -28.63
C VAL A 86 18.57 -12.10 -27.79
N ALA A 87 18.26 -11.92 -26.50
CA ALA A 87 17.73 -12.99 -25.67
C ALA A 87 16.31 -13.42 -26.08
N ALA A 88 15.44 -12.46 -26.43
CA ALA A 88 14.05 -12.74 -26.83
C ALA A 88 13.96 -13.52 -28.15
N ALA A 89 14.86 -13.24 -29.10
CA ALA A 89 14.88 -13.91 -30.41
C ALA A 89 15.07 -15.44 -30.28
N GLU A 90 15.79 -15.90 -29.25
CA GLU A 90 15.99 -17.32 -28.96
C GLU A 90 14.71 -18.01 -28.44
N LEU A 91 13.86 -17.26 -27.74
CA LEU A 91 12.56 -17.71 -27.24
C LEU A 91 11.45 -17.60 -28.31
N GLY A 92 11.77 -16.99 -29.46
CA GLY A 92 10.79 -16.68 -30.49
C GLY A 92 9.89 -15.50 -30.13
N TRP A 93 10.40 -14.55 -29.36
CA TRP A 93 9.71 -13.35 -28.91
C TRP A 93 10.34 -12.08 -29.50
N ASP A 94 9.54 -11.03 -29.63
CA ASP A 94 9.96 -9.66 -29.95
C ASP A 94 9.91 -8.78 -28.69
N VAL A 95 10.76 -7.74 -28.65
CA VAL A 95 10.82 -6.74 -27.57
C VAL A 95 10.64 -5.36 -28.17
N ASP A 96 9.49 -4.77 -27.86
CA ASP A 96 9.02 -3.52 -28.45
C ASP A 96 8.93 -2.43 -27.37
N PRO A 97 9.51 -1.23 -27.60
CA PRO A 97 9.28 -0.08 -26.73
C PRO A 97 7.79 0.26 -26.65
N GLU A 98 7.24 0.43 -25.43
CA GLU A 98 5.90 1.00 -25.25
C GLU A 98 5.92 2.53 -25.18
N ASP A 99 7.01 3.08 -24.65
CA ASP A 99 7.22 4.52 -24.55
C ASP A 99 7.95 5.04 -25.81
N PRO A 100 7.71 6.29 -26.25
CA PRO A 100 8.41 6.86 -27.39
C PRO A 100 9.93 6.82 -27.18
N PRO A 101 10.72 6.51 -28.22
CA PRO A 101 12.17 6.41 -28.10
C PRO A 101 12.76 7.76 -27.67
N PRO A 102 13.83 7.78 -26.86
CA PRO A 102 14.53 9.02 -26.55
C PRO A 102 15.00 9.68 -27.85
N VAL A 103 14.95 11.01 -27.91
CA VAL A 103 15.47 11.76 -29.06
C VAL A 103 16.94 11.33 -29.26
N ARG A 104 17.24 10.71 -30.40
CA ARG A 104 18.63 10.36 -30.76
C ARG A 104 19.45 11.64 -30.70
N ALA A 105 20.66 11.55 -30.14
CA ALA A 105 21.64 12.64 -30.29
C ALA A 105 21.72 13.04 -31.78
N PRO A 106 21.85 14.34 -32.09
CA PRO A 106 21.85 14.83 -33.46
C PRO A 106 22.83 14.06 -34.34
N GLY A 107 22.43 13.78 -35.59
CA GLY A 107 23.30 13.16 -36.59
C GLY A 107 24.53 14.01 -36.90
N PRO A 108 25.54 13.46 -37.60
CA PRO A 108 26.84 14.10 -37.81
C PRO A 108 26.80 15.48 -38.53
N ASP A 109 25.66 15.84 -39.13
CA ASP A 109 25.45 17.11 -39.83
C ASP A 109 24.72 18.18 -39.01
N GLN A 110 24.37 17.90 -37.75
CA GLN A 110 23.77 18.87 -36.83
C GLN A 110 24.77 19.26 -35.75
N GLN A 111 24.89 20.57 -35.52
CA GLN A 111 25.80 21.14 -34.53
C GLN A 111 25.52 20.51 -33.16
N PRO A 112 26.53 19.96 -32.47
CA PRO A 112 26.30 19.33 -31.17
C PRO A 112 25.65 20.36 -30.24
N PRO A 113 24.63 19.97 -29.45
CA PRO A 113 24.18 20.82 -28.36
C PRO A 113 25.40 21.17 -27.51
N GLU A 114 25.45 22.41 -26.98
CA GLU A 114 26.51 22.82 -26.05
C GLU A 114 26.71 21.71 -25.01
N PRO A 115 27.96 21.38 -24.65
CA PRO A 115 28.24 20.31 -23.70
C PRO A 115 27.45 20.59 -22.42
N GLN A 116 26.40 19.79 -22.20
CA GLN A 116 25.72 19.73 -20.92
C GLN A 116 26.79 19.40 -19.88
N ASP A 117 26.75 20.13 -18.77
CA ASP A 117 27.65 19.95 -17.63
C ASP A 117 27.82 18.43 -17.36
N PRO A 118 29.06 17.89 -17.33
CA PRO A 118 29.33 16.47 -17.06
C PRO A 118 28.71 15.95 -15.75
N GLN A 119 28.21 16.83 -14.88
CA GLN A 119 27.50 16.51 -13.66
C GLN A 119 25.96 16.40 -13.80
N GLN A 120 25.37 16.71 -14.96
CA GLN A 120 23.92 16.58 -15.17
C GLN A 120 23.54 15.17 -15.66
N PRO A 121 22.71 14.41 -14.91
CA PRO A 121 22.25 13.09 -15.33
C PRO A 121 21.38 13.18 -16.59
N ALA A 122 21.50 12.19 -17.47
CA ALA A 122 20.65 12.08 -18.66
C ALA A 122 19.16 12.10 -18.25
N ARG A 123 18.42 13.10 -18.73
CA ARG A 123 16.98 13.22 -18.47
C ARG A 123 16.20 12.23 -19.33
N GLY A 124 15.21 11.57 -18.74
CA GLY A 124 14.32 10.63 -19.45
C GLY A 124 13.11 11.31 -20.09
N ALA A 125 12.04 10.54 -20.32
CA ALA A 125 10.83 11.08 -20.94
C ALA A 125 10.25 12.23 -20.09
N GLY A 126 9.80 13.30 -20.75
CA GLY A 126 9.29 14.49 -20.07
C GLY A 126 10.35 15.30 -19.30
N GLY A 127 11.65 15.05 -19.51
CA GLY A 127 12.71 15.81 -18.84
C GLY A 127 12.95 15.41 -17.38
N LEU A 128 12.33 14.30 -16.92
CA LEU A 128 12.46 13.79 -15.56
C LEU A 128 13.83 13.15 -15.32
N ARG A 129 14.38 13.37 -14.12
CA ARG A 129 15.67 12.81 -13.70
C ARG A 129 15.59 11.30 -13.42
N PHE A 130 14.49 10.86 -12.82
CA PHE A 130 14.25 9.48 -12.45
C PHE A 130 13.13 8.87 -13.30
N GLY A 131 13.12 7.55 -13.40
CA GLY A 131 12.06 6.82 -14.10
C GLY A 131 12.52 5.52 -14.73
N VAL A 132 11.55 4.84 -15.34
CA VAL A 132 11.75 3.61 -16.12
C VAL A 132 11.09 3.75 -17.49
N ARG A 133 11.59 2.99 -18.46
CA ARG A 133 11.00 2.80 -19.78
C ARG A 133 10.41 1.40 -19.86
N ARG A 134 9.18 1.29 -20.35
CA ARG A 134 8.48 0.02 -20.51
C ARG A 134 8.83 -0.60 -21.86
N VAL A 135 9.09 -1.91 -21.84
CA VAL A 135 9.21 -2.72 -23.05
C VAL A 135 8.21 -3.87 -23.00
N ARG A 136 7.42 -4.00 -24.07
CA ARG A 136 6.43 -5.06 -24.27
C ARG A 136 7.09 -6.26 -24.91
N LEU A 137 6.67 -7.44 -24.45
CA LEU A 137 7.07 -8.71 -25.02
C LEU A 137 5.93 -9.27 -25.86
N SER A 138 6.23 -9.65 -27.10
CA SER A 138 5.25 -10.20 -28.03
C SER A 138 5.79 -11.47 -28.72
N VAL A 139 4.92 -12.29 -29.30
CA VAL A 139 5.36 -13.46 -30.07
C VAL A 139 5.89 -13.00 -31.43
N ALA A 140 7.09 -13.44 -31.79
CA ALA A 140 7.66 -13.12 -33.09
C ALA A 140 6.83 -13.75 -34.22
N ASN A 141 6.47 -12.93 -35.21
CA ASN A 141 5.65 -13.36 -36.33
C ASN A 141 6.27 -14.61 -37.01
N ARG A 142 5.50 -15.71 -37.09
CA ARG A 142 5.82 -17.01 -37.71
C ARG A 142 6.43 -18.10 -36.80
N LYS A 143 6.42 -17.95 -35.47
CA LYS A 143 6.79 -19.05 -34.54
C LYS A 143 5.69 -19.32 -33.51
N ALA A 144 5.34 -20.59 -33.31
CA ALA A 144 4.54 -21.00 -32.15
C ALA A 144 5.48 -21.15 -30.94
N THR A 145 5.17 -20.48 -29.84
CA THR A 145 5.95 -20.48 -28.60
C THR A 145 5.02 -20.27 -27.41
N ILE A 146 5.53 -20.46 -26.20
CA ILE A 146 4.82 -20.12 -24.97
C ILE A 146 4.57 -18.61 -24.91
N ALA A 147 3.54 -18.21 -24.16
CA ALA A 147 3.21 -16.80 -23.96
C ALA A 147 4.42 -16.03 -23.40
N PRO A 148 4.76 -14.85 -23.95
CA PRO A 148 5.86 -14.03 -23.46
C PRO A 148 5.75 -13.73 -21.96
N ASP A 149 6.89 -13.78 -21.29
CA ASP A 149 6.99 -13.68 -19.84
C ASP A 149 8.28 -12.94 -19.44
N GLY A 150 8.11 -11.85 -18.69
CA GLY A 150 9.17 -10.94 -18.27
C GLY A 150 10.21 -11.65 -17.42
N TRP A 151 9.79 -12.48 -16.46
CA TRP A 151 10.70 -13.24 -15.62
C TRP A 151 11.56 -14.19 -16.45
N VAL A 152 10.94 -14.94 -17.37
CA VAL A 152 11.68 -15.85 -18.25
C VAL A 152 12.71 -15.09 -19.08
N LEU A 153 12.33 -13.99 -19.74
CA LEU A 153 13.27 -13.21 -20.56
C LEU A 153 14.41 -12.62 -19.72
N LEU A 154 14.10 -12.05 -18.55
CA LEU A 154 15.08 -11.44 -17.65
C LEU A 154 16.13 -12.48 -17.20
N GLN A 155 15.69 -13.68 -16.83
CA GLN A 155 16.58 -14.74 -16.39
C GLN A 155 17.43 -15.28 -17.54
N GLN A 156 16.87 -15.40 -18.75
CA GLN A 156 17.65 -15.78 -19.95
C GLN A 156 18.70 -14.73 -20.30
N ALA A 157 18.33 -13.44 -20.26
CA ALA A 157 19.28 -12.35 -20.50
C ALA A 157 20.40 -12.33 -19.45
N ARG A 158 20.08 -12.53 -18.17
CA ARG A 158 21.08 -12.64 -17.08
C ARG A 158 22.00 -13.84 -17.25
N ALA A 159 21.45 -15.00 -17.62
CA ALA A 159 22.23 -16.20 -17.89
C ALA A 159 23.24 -15.99 -19.03
N ARG A 160 22.83 -15.25 -20.06
CA ARG A 160 23.62 -15.03 -21.28
C ARG A 160 24.66 -13.92 -21.15
N PHE A 161 24.28 -12.78 -20.59
CA PHE A 161 25.10 -11.57 -20.60
C PHE A 161 25.68 -11.20 -19.24
N GLY A 162 25.32 -11.94 -18.19
CA GLY A 162 25.70 -11.68 -16.82
C GLY A 162 24.72 -10.74 -16.12
N ILE A 163 24.63 -10.92 -14.80
CA ILE A 163 23.73 -10.19 -13.92
C ILE A 163 24.04 -8.68 -13.90
N ASP A 164 25.32 -8.31 -13.83
CA ASP A 164 25.74 -6.91 -13.69
C ASP A 164 25.38 -6.05 -14.91
N ARG A 165 25.44 -6.62 -16.12
CA ARG A 165 25.08 -5.93 -17.36
C ARG A 165 23.58 -5.66 -17.50
N LEU A 166 22.78 -6.41 -16.75
CA LEU A 166 21.32 -6.28 -16.70
C LEU A 166 20.88 -5.53 -15.43
N SER A 167 21.82 -4.91 -14.69
CA SER A 167 21.48 -3.97 -13.63
C SER A 167 20.65 -2.82 -14.22
N GLY A 168 19.51 -2.51 -13.60
CA GLY A 168 18.55 -1.54 -14.13
C GLY A 168 17.48 -2.10 -15.07
N VAL A 169 17.47 -3.41 -15.35
CA VAL A 169 16.32 -4.11 -15.93
C VAL A 169 15.55 -4.83 -14.82
N GLY A 170 14.25 -4.56 -14.72
CA GLY A 170 13.37 -5.13 -13.70
C GLY A 170 12.10 -5.71 -14.29
N LEU A 171 11.38 -6.46 -13.45
CA LEU A 171 9.96 -6.72 -13.66
C LEU A 171 9.18 -5.39 -13.51
N ASP A 172 7.99 -5.32 -14.07
CA ASP A 172 7.03 -4.25 -13.77
C ASP A 172 6.09 -4.80 -12.69
N HIS A 173 6.39 -4.55 -11.42
CA HIS A 173 5.66 -5.16 -10.33
C HIS A 173 4.21 -4.67 -10.24
N VAL A 174 3.36 -5.47 -9.62
CA VAL A 174 2.00 -5.07 -9.24
C VAL A 174 2.01 -4.61 -7.79
N VAL A 175 1.76 -3.31 -7.60
CA VAL A 175 1.66 -2.65 -6.29
C VAL A 175 0.21 -2.67 -5.83
N ARG A 176 0.00 -3.00 -4.55
CA ARG A 176 -1.33 -3.19 -3.97
C ARG A 176 -1.62 -2.16 -2.88
N VAL A 177 -2.88 -1.74 -2.79
CA VAL A 177 -3.44 -1.14 -1.57
C VAL A 177 -4.14 -2.27 -0.82
N ALA A 178 -3.59 -2.68 0.31
CA ALA A 178 -4.23 -3.72 1.12
C ALA A 178 -5.30 -3.05 2.01
N VAL A 179 -6.58 -3.23 1.69
CA VAL A 179 -7.69 -2.73 2.51
C VAL A 179 -8.42 -3.81 3.29
N ASP A 180 -8.19 -5.08 2.97
CA ASP A 180 -8.84 -6.19 3.67
C ASP A 180 -7.88 -7.35 3.94
N ALA A 181 -8.14 -8.04 5.05
CA ALA A 181 -7.77 -9.44 5.19
C ALA A 181 -8.75 -10.30 4.37
N ASN A 182 -8.61 -10.28 3.05
CA ASN A 182 -9.32 -11.11 2.06
C ASN A 182 -10.68 -11.67 2.53
N PRO A 183 -11.77 -10.90 2.43
CA PRO A 183 -13.12 -11.40 2.59
C PRO A 183 -13.51 -11.90 1.20
N VAL A 184 -13.40 -13.21 0.97
CA VAL A 184 -13.98 -13.81 -0.24
C VAL A 184 -15.50 -13.66 -0.12
N TRP A 185 -16.03 -12.60 -0.71
CA TRP A 185 -17.41 -12.49 -1.15
C TRP A 185 -17.37 -11.75 -2.48
N ASP A 186 -17.18 -12.52 -3.55
CA ASP A 186 -18.20 -12.64 -4.60
C ASP A 186 -17.78 -13.70 -5.63
N GLY A 187 -18.71 -14.62 -5.92
CA GLY A 187 -18.60 -15.61 -7.00
C GLY A 187 -18.00 -16.98 -6.64
N ASN A 188 -18.76 -17.86 -5.97
CA ASN A 188 -18.54 -19.31 -6.09
C ASN A 188 -19.88 -20.07 -6.22
N PRO A 189 -20.15 -20.75 -7.34
CA PRO A 189 -21.45 -21.38 -7.65
C PRO A 189 -21.70 -22.71 -6.92
N VAL A 190 -21.19 -22.88 -5.70
CA VAL A 190 -21.37 -24.13 -4.92
C VAL A 190 -22.53 -24.02 -3.92
N TRP A 191 -23.04 -22.81 -3.70
CA TRP A 191 -24.13 -22.55 -2.75
C TRP A 191 -25.50 -22.35 -3.42
N ASP A 192 -25.53 -21.93 -4.68
CA ASP A 192 -26.74 -21.94 -5.49
C ASP A 192 -26.95 -23.32 -6.15
N GLY A 193 -27.66 -24.20 -5.45
CA GLY A 193 -28.20 -25.43 -6.04
C GLY A 193 -27.66 -26.76 -5.51
N ASN A 194 -27.26 -26.86 -4.24
CA ASN A 194 -26.89 -28.15 -3.64
C ASN A 194 -28.15 -29.00 -3.31
N PRO A 195 -28.37 -30.18 -3.94
CA PRO A 195 -29.59 -31.00 -3.75
C PRO A 195 -29.70 -31.69 -2.38
N VAL A 196 -28.75 -31.45 -1.46
CA VAL A 196 -28.73 -32.09 -0.13
C VAL A 196 -29.60 -31.33 0.88
N TRP A 197 -29.85 -30.04 0.65
CA TRP A 197 -30.51 -29.16 1.62
C TRP A 197 -31.91 -28.72 1.19
N ASP A 198 -32.16 -28.58 -0.11
CA ASP A 198 -33.50 -28.31 -0.65
C ASP A 198 -34.20 -29.61 -1.05
N GLY A 199 -35.16 -30.05 -0.22
CA GLY A 199 -36.09 -31.14 -0.55
C GLY A 199 -35.91 -32.45 0.21
N ASN A 200 -35.24 -32.47 1.37
CA ASN A 200 -35.11 -33.70 2.17
C ASN A 200 -36.39 -34.00 2.99
N PRO A 201 -37.13 -35.09 2.73
CA PRO A 201 -38.41 -35.40 3.37
C PRO A 201 -38.33 -35.80 4.86
N VAL A 202 -37.14 -35.74 5.47
CA VAL A 202 -36.91 -36.13 6.88
C VAL A 202 -37.26 -35.00 7.86
N TRP A 203 -37.27 -33.74 7.39
CA TRP A 203 -37.41 -32.57 8.26
C TRP A 203 -38.82 -31.95 8.22
N ASP A 204 -39.53 -32.06 7.11
CA ASP A 204 -40.89 -31.54 6.99
C ASP A 204 -41.94 -32.64 7.22
N GLY A 205 -42.40 -32.74 8.47
CA GLY A 205 -43.68 -33.41 8.79
C GLY A 205 -43.63 -34.66 9.68
N ASN A 206 -42.55 -34.93 10.44
CA ASN A 206 -42.50 -36.13 11.28
C ASN A 206 -43.06 -35.89 12.71
N PRO A 207 -44.11 -36.60 13.18
CA PRO A 207 -44.77 -36.35 14.47
C PRO A 207 -44.00 -36.81 15.73
N VAL A 208 -42.71 -37.13 15.61
CA VAL A 208 -41.89 -37.70 16.71
C VAL A 208 -41.21 -36.60 17.56
N TRP A 209 -41.35 -35.34 17.16
CA TRP A 209 -40.67 -34.19 17.79
C TRP A 209 -41.49 -33.51 18.88
N ASP A 210 -42.80 -33.73 18.94
CA ASP A 210 -43.64 -33.23 20.03
C ASP A 210 -43.64 -34.22 21.20
N GLY A 211 -42.65 -34.09 22.09
CA GLY A 211 -42.78 -34.56 23.48
C GLY A 211 -41.88 -35.70 23.95
N ASN A 212 -40.66 -35.89 23.43
CA ASN A 212 -39.77 -36.95 23.91
C ASN A 212 -38.75 -36.46 24.99
N PRO A 213 -38.69 -37.04 26.20
CA PRO A 213 -37.87 -36.56 27.33
C PRO A 213 -36.38 -36.94 27.25
N VAL A 214 -35.84 -37.18 26.06
CA VAL A 214 -34.42 -37.55 25.85
C VAL A 214 -33.51 -36.30 25.72
N TRP A 215 -34.11 -35.11 25.68
CA TRP A 215 -33.42 -33.84 25.45
C TRP A 215 -33.09 -33.08 26.75
N ASP A 216 -33.76 -33.38 27.86
CA ASP A 216 -33.40 -32.85 29.17
C ASP A 216 -32.33 -33.75 29.82
N GLY A 217 -31.06 -33.50 29.47
CA GLY A 217 -29.91 -34.00 30.23
C GLY A 217 -28.92 -34.93 29.52
N ASN A 218 -28.76 -34.84 28.18
CA ASN A 218 -27.76 -35.64 27.46
C ASN A 218 -26.38 -34.93 27.36
N PRO A 219 -25.26 -35.49 27.88
CA PRO A 219 -23.94 -34.84 27.94
C PRO A 219 -23.22 -34.69 26.59
N VAL A 220 -23.84 -35.09 25.47
CA VAL A 220 -23.28 -34.91 24.13
C VAL A 220 -23.40 -33.45 23.64
N TRP A 221 -24.28 -32.67 24.28
CA TRP A 221 -24.56 -31.27 23.93
C TRP A 221 -23.89 -30.27 24.89
N ASP A 222 -23.74 -30.60 26.16
CA ASP A 222 -22.96 -29.81 27.12
C ASP A 222 -21.47 -30.15 27.00
N GLY A 223 -20.77 -29.45 26.10
CA GLY A 223 -19.30 -29.47 26.01
C GLY A 223 -18.70 -29.88 24.65
N ASN A 224 -19.45 -29.79 23.55
CA ASN A 224 -18.92 -30.06 22.21
C ASN A 224 -18.38 -28.77 21.54
N PRO A 225 -17.07 -28.67 21.22
CA PRO A 225 -16.43 -27.44 20.71
C PRO A 225 -16.86 -27.03 19.30
N VAL A 226 -17.76 -27.77 18.66
CA VAL A 226 -18.36 -27.41 17.37
C VAL A 226 -19.45 -26.31 17.53
N TRP A 227 -20.00 -26.11 18.73
CA TRP A 227 -21.12 -25.18 18.95
C TRP A 227 -20.82 -24.03 19.92
N ASP A 228 -19.89 -24.19 20.87
CA ASP A 228 -19.45 -23.12 21.78
C ASP A 228 -18.50 -22.08 21.13
N GLY A 229 -18.35 -22.16 19.81
CA GLY A 229 -17.54 -21.25 18.99
C GLY A 229 -18.25 -20.82 17.71
N ASN A 230 -19.58 -20.70 17.70
CA ASN A 230 -20.34 -20.31 16.52
C ASN A 230 -20.70 -18.80 16.53
N PRO A 231 -19.89 -17.92 15.91
CA PRO A 231 -20.40 -16.70 15.31
C PRO A 231 -20.99 -17.11 13.96
N SER A 232 -22.31 -17.25 13.86
CA SER A 232 -22.97 -17.50 12.59
C SER A 232 -22.46 -16.52 11.52
N GLY A 233 -21.79 -17.08 10.51
CA GLY A 233 -21.12 -16.39 9.40
C GLY A 233 -19.73 -16.90 9.02
N ALA A 234 -19.05 -17.71 9.84
CA ALA A 234 -17.73 -18.26 9.50
C ALA A 234 -17.81 -19.67 8.88
N GLU A 235 -18.48 -19.80 7.73
CA GLU A 235 -18.38 -21.01 6.92
C GLU A 235 -17.10 -21.00 6.09
N SER A 236 -16.16 -21.88 6.44
CA SER A 236 -14.99 -22.30 5.67
C SER A 236 -14.42 -21.30 4.64
N VAL A 237 -13.55 -20.40 5.07
CA VAL A 237 -12.70 -19.61 4.16
C VAL A 237 -11.71 -20.58 3.50
N ARG A 238 -12.05 -21.09 2.31
CA ARG A 238 -11.07 -21.67 1.39
C ARG A 238 -10.38 -20.53 0.64
N GLY A 239 -9.46 -19.90 1.34
CA GLY A 239 -8.56 -18.84 0.91
C GLY A 239 -7.66 -18.60 2.10
N GLY A 240 -6.35 -18.59 1.92
CA GLY A 240 -5.41 -18.89 2.98
C GLY A 240 -5.27 -17.83 4.07
N THR A 241 -6.21 -16.92 4.32
CA THR A 241 -6.15 -16.01 5.47
C THR A 241 -6.64 -16.68 6.76
N SER A 242 -6.01 -16.36 7.89
CA SER A 242 -6.46 -16.86 9.21
C SER A 242 -7.84 -16.27 9.54
N PRO A 243 -8.81 -17.04 10.08
CA PRO A 243 -10.10 -16.52 10.52
C PRO A 243 -9.99 -15.34 11.48
N ALA A 244 -8.94 -15.32 12.32
CA ALA A 244 -8.68 -14.21 13.24
C ALA A 244 -8.27 -12.93 12.48
N VAL A 245 -7.50 -13.06 11.41
CA VAL A 245 -7.08 -11.94 10.56
C VAL A 245 -8.25 -11.44 9.70
N ALA A 246 -9.04 -12.36 9.12
CA ALA A 246 -10.24 -12.03 8.35
C ALA A 246 -11.31 -11.27 9.16
N SER A 247 -11.35 -11.44 10.49
CA SER A 247 -12.32 -10.76 11.36
C SER A 247 -12.27 -9.22 11.26
N TYR A 248 -11.12 -8.64 10.92
CA TYR A 248 -10.95 -7.20 10.74
C TYR A 248 -11.64 -6.66 9.47
N GLY A 249 -12.05 -7.52 8.54
CA GLY A 249 -12.85 -7.13 7.37
C GLY A 249 -14.36 -7.12 7.66
N ARG A 250 -14.81 -7.65 8.81
CA ARG A 250 -16.23 -7.72 9.16
C ARG A 250 -16.73 -6.42 9.78
N ALA A 251 -17.85 -5.89 9.28
CA ALA A 251 -18.57 -4.81 9.94
C ALA A 251 -18.85 -5.17 11.42
N GLY A 252 -18.59 -4.23 12.32
CA GLY A 252 -18.66 -4.39 13.77
C GLY A 252 -17.36 -4.88 14.41
N SER A 253 -16.40 -5.37 13.63
CA SER A 253 -15.10 -5.90 14.11
C SER A 253 -13.89 -5.26 13.44
N GLY A 254 -14.08 -4.13 12.74
CA GLY A 254 -13.03 -3.35 12.09
C GLY A 254 -13.21 -3.17 10.59
N GLY A 255 -14.14 -3.91 9.97
CA GLY A 255 -14.43 -3.81 8.55
C GLY A 255 -15.03 -2.47 8.17
N ARG A 256 -14.98 -2.13 6.87
CA ARG A 256 -15.58 -0.92 6.32
C ARG A 256 -17.07 -0.88 6.69
N GLN A 257 -17.47 0.13 7.44
CA GLN A 257 -18.87 0.27 7.88
C GLN A 257 -19.25 1.75 8.04
N PRO A 258 -20.49 2.15 7.69
CA PRO A 258 -20.95 3.50 7.90
C PRO A 258 -21.15 3.79 9.39
N ILE A 259 -20.91 5.05 9.79
CA ILE A 259 -21.16 5.51 11.15
C ILE A 259 -21.80 6.90 11.17
N ALA A 260 -22.45 7.25 12.27
CA ALA A 260 -22.89 8.61 12.55
C ALA A 260 -21.85 9.35 13.39
N TYR A 261 -21.17 10.33 12.80
CA TYR A 261 -20.28 11.22 13.54
C TYR A 261 -21.03 12.49 13.99
N ILE A 262 -21.02 12.76 15.29
CA ILE A 262 -21.72 13.90 15.90
C ILE A 262 -20.74 15.01 16.33
N GLY A 263 -19.43 14.71 16.37
CA GLY A 263 -18.42 15.66 16.84
C GLY A 263 -18.20 16.84 15.89
N PRO A 264 -17.40 17.83 16.31
CA PRO A 264 -17.05 18.95 15.44
C PRO A 264 -16.07 18.52 14.34
N ARG A 265 -16.11 19.22 13.22
CA ARG A 265 -15.03 19.17 12.22
C ARG A 265 -13.67 19.56 12.86
N PRO A 266 -12.54 18.96 12.44
CA PRO A 266 -11.22 19.40 12.89
C PRO A 266 -11.00 20.91 12.67
N HIS A 267 -10.52 21.61 13.69
CA HIS A 267 -10.41 23.07 13.68
C HIS A 267 -9.09 23.53 13.05
N ARG A 268 -9.18 24.17 11.88
CA ARG A 268 -8.09 24.83 11.18
C ARG A 268 -7.97 26.29 11.63
N ARG A 269 -6.77 26.73 12.05
CA ARG A 269 -6.49 28.14 12.41
C ARG A 269 -6.45 29.01 11.17
N ALA A 270 -6.48 30.34 11.30
CA ALA A 270 -6.21 31.23 10.18
C ALA A 270 -4.70 31.30 9.89
N ASP A 271 -4.30 31.60 8.65
CA ASP A 271 -2.88 31.66 8.27
C ASP A 271 -2.08 32.67 9.09
N GLY A 272 -2.70 33.81 9.44
CA GLY A 272 -2.08 34.85 10.26
C GLY A 272 -1.82 34.43 11.72
N ASP A 273 -2.45 33.35 12.19
CA ASP A 273 -2.23 32.79 13.53
C ASP A 273 -1.10 31.75 13.55
N LEU A 274 -0.55 31.41 12.38
CA LEU A 274 0.56 30.46 12.26
C LEU A 274 1.90 31.21 12.24
N PRO A 275 2.92 30.72 12.98
CA PRO A 275 4.25 31.34 13.00
C PRO A 275 5.06 31.14 11.70
N GLY A 276 4.57 30.32 10.78
CA GLY A 276 5.19 30.01 9.49
C GLY A 276 4.15 29.39 8.55
N ARG A 277 4.58 28.92 7.36
CA ARG A 277 3.65 28.30 6.42
C ARG A 277 3.03 27.02 6.99
N ARG A 278 1.90 26.61 6.45
CA ARG A 278 1.32 25.30 6.74
C ARG A 278 2.25 24.19 6.24
N PRO A 279 2.39 23.08 7.00
CA PRO A 279 3.01 21.89 6.46
C PRO A 279 2.13 21.31 5.35
N VAL A 280 2.76 20.78 4.31
CA VAL A 280 2.04 20.15 3.19
C VAL A 280 2.18 18.64 3.26
N VAL A 281 1.05 17.95 3.28
CA VAL A 281 0.97 16.48 3.27
C VAL A 281 0.46 16.01 1.91
N ALA A 282 1.31 15.34 1.16
CA ALA A 282 0.96 14.71 -0.10
C ALA A 282 0.45 13.29 0.12
N ILE A 283 -0.58 12.91 -0.63
CA ILE A 283 -1.22 11.59 -0.62
C ILE A 283 -1.23 11.07 -2.06
N VAL A 284 -0.74 9.84 -2.24
CA VAL A 284 -0.78 9.13 -3.53
C VAL A 284 -1.64 7.88 -3.34
N ASP A 285 -2.88 7.93 -3.83
CA ASP A 285 -3.90 6.92 -3.53
C ASP A 285 -5.03 6.90 -4.60
N THR A 286 -6.30 6.66 -4.25
CA THR A 286 -7.44 6.60 -5.16
C THR A 286 -7.95 7.98 -5.62
N GLY A 287 -7.49 9.05 -4.97
CA GLY A 287 -7.98 10.42 -5.16
C GLY A 287 -8.65 10.97 -3.89
N CYS A 288 -9.50 11.97 -4.05
CA CYS A 288 -10.32 12.50 -2.96
C CYS A 288 -11.65 13.00 -3.51
N ALA A 289 -12.76 12.54 -2.94
CA ALA A 289 -14.09 13.04 -3.24
C ALA A 289 -14.35 14.39 -2.56
N PRO A 290 -15.28 15.19 -3.09
CA PRO A 290 -15.83 16.33 -2.35
C PRO A 290 -16.42 15.87 -1.02
N HIS A 291 -16.04 16.56 0.06
CA HIS A 291 -16.51 16.27 1.41
C HIS A 291 -16.43 17.54 2.27
N PRO A 292 -17.43 17.84 3.13
CA PRO A 292 -17.45 19.08 3.93
C PRO A 292 -16.25 19.31 4.87
N TRP A 293 -15.47 18.27 5.15
CA TRP A 293 -14.22 18.38 5.92
C TRP A 293 -12.98 18.67 5.08
N LEU A 294 -13.06 18.46 3.77
CA LEU A 294 -11.91 18.36 2.87
C LEU A 294 -11.92 19.41 1.76
N ASP A 295 -13.08 19.96 1.39
CA ASP A 295 -13.24 20.87 0.24
C ASP A 295 -12.33 22.12 0.27
N ASP A 296 -11.98 22.62 1.46
CA ASP A 296 -11.10 23.78 1.67
C ASP A 296 -9.69 23.42 2.18
N VAL A 297 -9.34 22.13 2.13
CA VAL A 297 -8.09 21.58 2.70
C VAL A 297 -7.32 20.72 1.70
N VAL A 298 -8.03 19.98 0.85
CA VAL A 298 -7.45 19.05 -0.11
C VAL A 298 -7.44 19.66 -1.51
N ASP A 299 -6.26 19.73 -2.12
CA ASP A 299 -6.08 20.07 -3.53
C ASP A 299 -5.78 18.80 -4.35
N THR A 300 -6.62 18.53 -5.35
CA THR A 300 -6.48 17.42 -6.31
C THR A 300 -6.00 17.89 -7.69
N GLY A 301 -5.82 19.20 -7.88
CA GLY A 301 -5.55 19.84 -9.17
C GLY A 301 -4.08 20.14 -9.45
N VAL A 302 -3.15 19.74 -8.57
CA VAL A 302 -1.72 20.01 -8.76
C VAL A 302 -1.17 19.21 -9.94
N THR A 303 -0.59 19.92 -10.91
CA THR A 303 -0.01 19.37 -12.14
C THR A 303 1.48 19.67 -12.23
N LEU A 304 2.20 18.96 -13.10
CA LEU A 304 3.57 19.30 -13.50
C LEU A 304 3.54 19.82 -14.93
N ASP A 305 3.87 21.09 -15.13
CA ASP A 305 3.88 21.75 -16.44
C ASP A 305 2.53 21.62 -17.20
N GLY A 306 1.42 21.68 -16.46
CA GLY A 306 0.07 21.52 -17.01
C GLY A 306 -0.33 20.08 -17.32
N VAL A 307 0.55 19.10 -17.05
CA VAL A 307 0.27 17.67 -17.20
C VAL A 307 -0.16 17.09 -15.86
N ALA A 308 -1.27 16.39 -15.84
CA ALA A 308 -1.75 15.70 -14.64
C ALA A 308 -0.73 14.68 -14.12
N ILE A 309 -0.66 14.58 -12.79
CA ILE A 309 0.14 13.58 -12.10
C ILE A 309 -0.80 12.43 -11.70
N GLY A 310 -0.50 11.23 -12.20
CA GLY A 310 -1.36 10.06 -12.01
C GLY A 310 -2.51 10.00 -13.02
N TYR A 311 -3.60 9.35 -12.64
CA TYR A 311 -4.80 9.18 -13.45
C TYR A 311 -5.75 10.36 -13.25
N ASP A 312 -6.23 10.98 -14.33
CA ASP A 312 -7.05 12.19 -14.32
C ASP A 312 -8.42 12.03 -14.99
N ASP A 313 -8.67 10.91 -15.69
CA ASP A 313 -9.99 10.61 -16.26
C ASP A 313 -11.07 10.47 -15.16
N PRO A 314 -12.04 11.40 -15.06
CA PRO A 314 -13.05 11.37 -14.02
C PRO A 314 -14.04 10.20 -14.16
N SER A 315 -14.16 9.59 -15.35
CA SER A 315 -15.06 8.44 -15.58
C SER A 315 -14.56 7.16 -14.90
N THR A 316 -13.28 7.12 -14.51
CA THR A 316 -12.65 5.98 -13.85
C THR A 316 -12.29 6.26 -12.39
N ALA A 317 -12.81 7.36 -11.81
CA ALA A 317 -12.48 7.79 -10.46
C ALA A 317 -13.25 6.99 -9.39
N PRO A 318 -12.59 6.11 -8.61
CA PRO A 318 -13.26 5.26 -7.62
C PRO A 318 -13.90 6.07 -6.48
N ASP A 319 -13.29 7.20 -6.06
CA ASP A 319 -13.85 8.10 -5.04
C ASP A 319 -15.14 8.82 -5.50
N ILE A 320 -15.45 8.83 -6.80
CA ILE A 320 -16.65 9.49 -7.34
C ILE A 320 -17.77 8.48 -7.63
N HIS A 321 -17.45 7.35 -8.24
CA HIS A 321 -18.47 6.42 -8.74
C HIS A 321 -18.79 5.27 -7.77
N GLY A 322 -17.86 4.87 -6.91
CA GLY A 322 -18.07 3.79 -5.94
C GLY A 322 -18.04 2.38 -6.52
N ASP A 323 -18.61 2.15 -7.71
CA ASP A 323 -18.71 0.87 -8.41
C ASP A 323 -18.31 1.02 -9.89
N LEU A 324 -17.15 0.45 -10.25
CA LEU A 324 -16.58 0.49 -11.59
C LEU A 324 -16.07 -0.89 -12.07
N THR A 325 -15.82 -1.85 -11.17
CA THR A 325 -15.27 -3.17 -11.55
C THR A 325 -16.31 -4.28 -11.66
N GLY A 326 -17.48 -4.08 -11.05
CA GLY A 326 -18.56 -5.08 -10.98
C GLY A 326 -19.96 -4.48 -11.10
N PRO A 327 -20.30 -3.67 -12.14
CA PRO A 327 -21.56 -2.91 -12.18
C PRO A 327 -22.85 -3.75 -12.21
N LEU A 328 -22.74 -5.08 -12.22
CA LEU A 328 -23.86 -6.02 -12.18
C LEU A 328 -24.06 -6.69 -10.82
N ASP A 329 -23.13 -6.54 -9.86
CA ASP A 329 -23.28 -7.09 -8.50
C ASP A 329 -23.87 -6.07 -7.51
N GLY A 330 -23.76 -4.76 -7.81
CA GLY A 330 -24.29 -3.69 -6.97
C GLY A 330 -23.43 -3.40 -5.74
N SER A 331 -22.22 -3.95 -5.67
CA SER A 331 -21.27 -3.76 -4.58
C SER A 331 -20.44 -2.50 -4.80
N ILE A 332 -20.17 -1.76 -3.72
CA ILE A 332 -19.15 -0.70 -3.75
C ILE A 332 -17.79 -1.38 -3.84
N ASP A 333 -16.97 -1.04 -4.85
CA ASP A 333 -15.65 -1.61 -5.04
C ASP A 333 -14.83 -1.51 -3.73
N PRO A 334 -13.98 -2.51 -3.41
CA PRO A 334 -13.27 -2.58 -2.14
C PRO A 334 -12.43 -1.33 -1.83
N LEU A 335 -11.84 -0.71 -2.86
CA LEU A 335 -10.95 0.44 -2.73
C LEU A 335 -11.65 1.80 -2.86
N SER A 336 -12.91 1.82 -3.27
CA SER A 336 -13.66 3.07 -3.43
C SER A 336 -13.75 3.83 -2.10
N GLY A 337 -13.36 5.10 -2.14
CA GLY A 337 -13.33 5.98 -0.96
C GLY A 337 -12.07 5.91 -0.12
N HIS A 338 -11.08 5.07 -0.45
CA HIS A 338 -9.88 4.88 0.35
C HIS A 338 -9.05 6.18 0.50
N GLY A 339 -8.81 6.88 -0.61
CA GLY A 339 -8.12 8.17 -0.66
C GLY A 339 -8.84 9.27 0.13
N THR A 340 -10.16 9.37 -0.02
CA THR A 340 -11.00 10.28 0.79
C THR A 340 -10.91 9.94 2.28
N PHE A 341 -10.86 8.65 2.62
CA PHE A 341 -10.75 8.18 4.00
C PHE A 341 -9.40 8.56 4.62
N ILE A 342 -8.29 8.36 3.92
CA ILE A 342 -6.97 8.73 4.45
C ILE A 342 -6.76 10.24 4.53
N ALA A 343 -7.33 11.03 3.62
CA ALA A 343 -7.30 12.49 3.69
C ALA A 343 -7.98 13.01 4.98
N GLY A 344 -9.11 12.42 5.37
CA GLY A 344 -9.75 12.73 6.65
C GLY A 344 -8.92 12.35 7.87
N LEU A 345 -8.10 11.29 7.81
CA LEU A 345 -7.20 10.92 8.91
C LEU A 345 -6.07 11.93 9.06
N VAL A 346 -5.49 12.37 7.94
CA VAL A 346 -4.47 13.43 7.93
C VAL A 346 -5.05 14.73 8.49
N HIS A 347 -6.25 15.15 8.03
CA HIS A 347 -6.90 16.37 8.50
C HIS A 347 -7.25 16.31 9.99
N GLN A 348 -7.64 15.14 10.52
CA GLN A 348 -7.86 14.96 11.96
C GLN A 348 -6.55 15.06 12.76
N ALA A 349 -5.45 14.50 12.26
CA ALA A 349 -4.16 14.48 12.95
C ALA A 349 -3.41 15.82 12.87
N CYS A 350 -3.53 16.55 11.76
CA CYS A 350 -3.04 17.92 11.60
C CYS A 350 -4.09 18.77 10.86
N PRO A 351 -5.01 19.41 11.60
CA PRO A 351 -6.06 20.24 10.99
C PRO A 351 -5.50 21.44 10.21
N ASP A 352 -4.27 21.85 10.52
CA ASP A 352 -3.60 22.99 9.91
C ASP A 352 -2.77 22.64 8.68
N ALA A 353 -2.64 21.37 8.30
CA ALA A 353 -1.92 20.98 7.09
C ALA A 353 -2.73 21.32 5.83
N ASP A 354 -2.02 21.65 4.76
CA ASP A 354 -2.57 21.59 3.40
C ASP A 354 -2.35 20.18 2.85
N ILE A 355 -3.33 19.63 2.15
CA ILE A 355 -3.29 18.24 1.68
C ILE A 355 -3.29 18.25 0.15
N LEU A 356 -2.34 17.54 -0.46
CA LEU A 356 -2.34 17.27 -1.90
C LEU A 356 -2.77 15.82 -2.10
N ALA A 357 -3.69 15.55 -3.01
CA ALA A 357 -4.16 14.19 -3.28
C ALA A 357 -4.10 13.85 -4.77
N TRP A 358 -3.18 12.95 -5.13
CA TRP A 358 -3.04 12.41 -6.48
C TRP A 358 -3.61 11.01 -6.58
N ARG A 359 -4.31 10.75 -7.70
CA ARG A 359 -4.88 9.45 -8.00
C ARG A 359 -3.88 8.58 -8.77
N VAL A 360 -3.47 7.46 -8.21
CA VAL A 360 -2.70 6.40 -8.89
C VAL A 360 -3.34 5.02 -8.74
N VAL A 361 -4.32 4.87 -7.84
CA VAL A 361 -5.02 3.61 -7.60
C VAL A 361 -6.27 3.58 -8.48
N PRO A 362 -6.38 2.63 -9.42
CA PRO A 362 -7.62 2.42 -10.17
C PRO A 362 -8.63 1.67 -9.30
N SER A 363 -9.91 1.70 -9.67
CA SER A 363 -10.95 0.94 -8.95
C SER A 363 -10.63 -0.57 -8.88
N SER A 364 -10.06 -1.14 -9.95
CA SER A 364 -9.66 -2.57 -9.99
C SER A 364 -8.59 -2.95 -8.98
N GLY A 365 -7.82 -1.96 -8.50
CA GLY A 365 -6.89 -2.11 -7.39
C GLY A 365 -5.40 -2.30 -7.66
N PRO A 366 -4.92 -3.07 -8.65
CA PRO A 366 -3.49 -3.14 -8.88
C PRO A 366 -3.00 -1.83 -9.50
N ILE A 367 -1.98 -1.24 -8.87
CA ILE A 367 -1.16 -0.20 -9.47
C ILE A 367 -0.01 -0.90 -10.20
N VAL A 368 0.31 -0.45 -11.40
CA VAL A 368 1.52 -0.89 -12.10
C VAL A 368 2.71 -0.10 -11.55
N GLU A 369 3.80 -0.77 -11.16
CA GLU A 369 4.98 -0.15 -10.55
C GLU A 369 5.55 0.99 -11.39
N SER A 370 5.64 0.81 -12.71
CA SER A 370 6.10 1.87 -13.62
C SER A 370 5.25 3.15 -13.58
N ASP A 371 3.94 3.05 -13.33
CA ASP A 371 3.06 4.21 -13.14
C ASP A 371 3.30 4.88 -11.79
N LEU A 372 3.50 4.11 -10.72
CA LEU A 372 3.90 4.65 -9.41
C LEU A 372 5.25 5.37 -9.49
N VAL A 373 6.25 4.76 -10.13
CA VAL A 373 7.57 5.36 -10.34
C VAL A 373 7.47 6.66 -11.12
N ARG A 374 6.62 6.73 -12.14
CA ARG A 374 6.37 7.97 -12.90
C ARG A 374 5.78 9.05 -12.02
N VAL A 375 4.74 8.75 -11.25
CA VAL A 375 4.10 9.69 -10.30
C VAL A 375 5.11 10.21 -9.28
N LEU A 376 5.86 9.32 -8.63
CA LEU A 376 6.86 9.71 -7.64
C LEU A 376 8.00 10.55 -8.26
N SER A 377 8.38 10.28 -9.51
CA SER A 377 9.37 11.09 -10.23
C SER A 377 8.86 12.50 -10.53
N GLN A 378 7.58 12.65 -10.88
CA GLN A 378 6.95 13.97 -11.08
C GLN A 378 6.84 14.74 -9.76
N ILE A 379 6.46 14.06 -8.67
CA ILE A 379 6.40 14.65 -7.33
C ILE A 379 7.80 15.10 -6.86
N ALA A 380 8.84 14.28 -7.07
CA ALA A 380 10.21 14.65 -6.75
C ALA A 380 10.66 15.89 -7.54
N GLU A 381 10.25 16.03 -8.80
CA GLU A 381 10.53 17.22 -9.60
C GLU A 381 9.80 18.46 -9.06
N LEU A 382 8.53 18.36 -8.65
CA LEU A 382 7.81 19.47 -8.00
C LEU A 382 8.53 19.95 -6.73
N VAL A 383 8.97 19.02 -5.89
CA VAL A 383 9.70 19.33 -4.64
C VAL A 383 11.04 19.97 -4.95
N ARG A 384 11.80 19.40 -5.89
CA ARG A 384 13.11 19.94 -6.29
C ARG A 384 12.97 21.37 -6.79
N ARG A 385 12.03 21.64 -7.69
CA ARG A 385 11.74 22.98 -8.21
C ARG A 385 11.38 23.96 -7.09
N HIS A 386 10.55 23.53 -6.13
CA HIS A 386 10.22 24.37 -4.98
C HIS A 386 11.45 24.74 -4.17
N VAL A 387 12.30 23.75 -3.89
CA VAL A 387 13.52 23.95 -3.09
C VAL A 387 14.56 24.82 -3.82
N ASP A 388 14.64 24.71 -5.15
CA ASP A 388 15.54 25.50 -5.99
C ASP A 388 14.97 26.88 -6.36
N GLY A 389 13.73 27.19 -5.99
CA GLY A 389 13.05 28.44 -6.33
C GLY A 389 12.69 28.57 -7.81
N GLU A 390 12.51 27.44 -8.50
CA GLU A 390 12.11 27.35 -9.89
C GLU A 390 10.57 27.40 -10.05
N GLU A 391 10.12 27.89 -11.21
CA GLU A 391 8.70 27.98 -11.54
C GLU A 391 8.02 26.59 -11.60
N GLY A 392 6.78 26.51 -11.15
CA GLY A 392 6.02 25.26 -11.09
C GLY A 392 6.43 24.32 -9.95
N GLY A 393 7.27 24.77 -9.01
CA GLY A 393 7.58 24.02 -7.79
C GLY A 393 6.42 24.00 -6.79
N CYS A 394 6.29 22.89 -6.07
CA CYS A 394 5.30 22.73 -5.00
C CYS A 394 5.97 22.27 -3.69
N PRO A 395 5.70 22.92 -2.54
CA PRO A 395 6.19 22.45 -1.24
C PRO A 395 5.51 21.13 -0.86
N ILE A 396 6.30 20.15 -0.41
CA ILE A 396 5.81 18.93 0.24
C ILE A 396 6.72 18.68 1.44
N ASP A 397 6.15 18.42 2.61
CA ASP A 397 6.92 18.11 3.82
C ASP A 397 6.76 16.67 4.26
N VAL A 398 5.59 16.08 3.99
CA VAL A 398 5.29 14.68 4.27
C VAL A 398 4.61 14.06 3.05
N LEU A 399 5.07 12.89 2.62
CA LEU A 399 4.46 12.12 1.54
C LEU A 399 3.96 10.79 2.10
N ASN A 400 2.65 10.53 2.00
CA ASN A 400 2.02 9.30 2.43
C ASN A 400 1.83 8.32 1.26
N LEU A 401 2.38 7.11 1.40
CA LEU A 401 2.24 5.99 0.48
C LEU A 401 1.55 4.83 1.20
N SER A 402 0.23 4.74 1.06
CA SER A 402 -0.60 3.67 1.63
C SER A 402 -0.73 2.47 0.68
N CYS A 403 0.38 2.08 0.04
CA CYS A 403 0.46 0.97 -0.90
C CYS A 403 1.81 0.24 -0.78
N GLY A 404 1.87 -0.98 -1.29
CA GLY A 404 3.12 -1.72 -1.36
C GLY A 404 3.04 -3.03 -2.12
N TYR A 405 4.21 -3.62 -2.33
CA TYR A 405 4.39 -4.92 -2.99
C TYR A 405 5.53 -5.70 -2.34
N TYR A 406 5.72 -6.94 -2.77
CA TYR A 406 6.80 -7.78 -2.31
C TYR A 406 7.76 -8.09 -3.45
N HIS A 407 9.03 -7.78 -3.28
CA HIS A 407 10.05 -8.01 -4.31
C HIS A 407 10.48 -9.49 -4.34
N GLU A 408 10.87 -10.01 -5.51
CA GLU A 408 11.31 -11.39 -5.71
C GLU A 408 12.71 -11.68 -5.18
N THR A 409 13.62 -10.71 -5.21
CA THR A 409 14.98 -10.85 -4.65
C THR A 409 15.34 -9.68 -3.70
N PRO A 410 14.74 -9.58 -2.51
CA PRO A 410 14.97 -8.45 -1.61
C PRO A 410 16.40 -8.40 -1.02
N GLU A 411 17.14 -9.52 -1.03
CA GLU A 411 18.50 -9.60 -0.50
C GLU A 411 19.60 -9.29 -1.54
N ASP A 412 19.26 -9.21 -2.83
CA ASP A 412 20.24 -9.01 -3.91
C ASP A 412 20.41 -7.52 -4.26
N ARG A 413 21.61 -7.09 -4.64
CA ARG A 413 21.90 -5.70 -5.11
C ARG A 413 21.19 -5.29 -6.41
N LEU A 414 20.46 -6.22 -7.04
CA LEU A 414 19.63 -5.99 -8.24
C LEU A 414 18.27 -5.34 -7.94
N PHE A 415 18.01 -5.17 -6.65
CA PHE A 415 16.91 -4.48 -6.03
C PHE A 415 16.59 -3.12 -6.67
N ASP A 416 15.32 -2.71 -6.59
CA ASP A 416 14.76 -1.51 -7.23
C ASP A 416 15.44 -0.20 -6.79
N ALA A 417 16.60 0.06 -7.40
CA ALA A 417 17.37 1.26 -7.11
C ALA A 417 16.65 2.52 -7.63
N THR A 418 15.68 2.39 -8.55
CA THR A 418 14.98 3.56 -9.10
C THR A 418 14.03 4.15 -8.05
N LEU A 419 13.19 3.31 -7.44
CA LEU A 419 12.31 3.77 -6.36
C LEU A 419 13.13 4.28 -5.18
N GLN A 420 14.18 3.56 -4.77
CA GLN A 420 15.08 4.02 -3.71
C GLN A 420 15.72 5.39 -4.02
N GLU A 421 16.21 5.61 -5.24
CA GLU A 421 16.80 6.88 -5.67
C GLU A 421 15.80 8.04 -5.56
N ILE A 422 14.55 7.82 -5.97
CA ILE A 422 13.48 8.83 -5.88
C ILE A 422 13.17 9.18 -4.42
N LEU A 423 13.00 8.16 -3.57
CA LEU A 423 12.69 8.39 -2.15
C LEU A 423 13.85 9.07 -1.40
N GLN A 424 15.10 8.75 -1.75
CA GLN A 424 16.27 9.44 -1.22
C GLN A 424 16.37 10.88 -1.71
N ASP A 425 16.00 11.17 -2.97
CA ASP A 425 15.97 12.54 -3.48
C ASP A 425 14.93 13.40 -2.74
N LEU A 426 13.72 12.86 -2.54
CA LEU A 426 12.71 13.46 -1.67
C LEU A 426 13.25 13.70 -0.25
N GLY A 427 13.89 12.70 0.34
CA GLY A 427 14.49 12.78 1.68
C GLY A 427 15.61 13.83 1.81
N ARG A 428 16.45 14.00 0.77
CA ARG A 428 17.49 15.05 0.73
C ARG A 428 16.92 16.46 0.55
N ASN A 429 15.71 16.56 0.01
CA ASN A 429 14.95 17.81 -0.08
C ASN A 429 14.09 18.07 1.18
N GLY A 430 14.18 17.21 2.21
CA GLY A 430 13.52 17.41 3.51
C GLY A 430 12.12 16.82 3.61
N VAL A 431 11.69 15.98 2.67
CA VAL A 431 10.39 15.31 2.70
C VAL A 431 10.46 14.06 3.58
N VAL A 432 9.53 13.90 4.52
CA VAL A 432 9.33 12.65 5.25
C VAL A 432 8.41 11.73 4.44
N VAL A 433 8.93 10.62 3.92
CA VAL A 433 8.10 9.62 3.23
C VAL A 433 7.59 8.61 4.25
N VAL A 434 6.27 8.46 4.35
CA VAL A 434 5.58 7.56 5.29
C VAL A 434 4.89 6.46 4.51
N CYS A 435 5.20 5.20 4.82
CA CYS A 435 4.69 4.04 4.10
C CYS A 435 3.97 3.07 5.04
N SER A 436 2.83 2.53 4.59
CA SER A 436 2.14 1.45 5.28
C SER A 436 2.94 0.14 5.23
N ALA A 437 2.95 -0.64 6.32
CA ALA A 437 3.65 -1.93 6.35
C ALA A 437 2.93 -3.04 5.55
N GLY A 438 1.63 -2.94 5.28
CA GLY A 438 0.84 -4.00 4.64
C GLY A 438 0.12 -4.90 5.65
N ASN A 439 -0.83 -5.71 5.15
CA ASN A 439 -1.87 -6.35 5.97
C ASN A 439 -1.90 -7.90 5.85
N ASP A 440 -0.76 -8.51 5.47
CA ASP A 440 -0.67 -9.94 5.17
C ASP A 440 -0.22 -10.77 6.39
N ALA A 441 -0.12 -10.17 7.58
CA ALA A 441 0.34 -10.81 8.82
C ALA A 441 1.68 -11.56 8.66
N THR A 442 2.64 -10.95 7.96
CA THR A 442 3.95 -11.53 7.68
C THR A 442 5.11 -10.63 8.13
N ASP A 443 6.29 -11.22 8.32
CA ASP A 443 7.54 -10.49 8.55
C ASP A 443 8.29 -10.16 7.24
N ARG A 444 7.76 -10.60 6.09
CA ARG A 444 8.36 -10.37 4.78
C ARG A 444 8.44 -8.86 4.48
N PRO A 445 9.62 -8.33 4.12
CA PRO A 445 9.78 -6.94 3.73
C PRO A 445 8.85 -6.54 2.58
N ALA A 446 8.00 -5.54 2.82
CA ALA A 446 7.14 -4.92 1.81
C ALA A 446 7.72 -3.58 1.36
N PHE A 447 7.71 -3.30 0.06
CA PHE A 447 8.29 -2.11 -0.55
C PHE A 447 7.19 -1.15 -1.01
N PRO A 448 7.35 0.17 -0.87
CA PRO A 448 8.57 0.90 -0.46
C PRO A 448 8.86 0.95 1.04
N ALA A 449 8.00 0.47 1.93
CA ALA A 449 8.18 0.63 3.38
C ALA A 449 9.52 0.08 3.91
N ALA A 450 9.99 -1.05 3.38
CA ALA A 450 11.26 -1.67 3.75
C ALA A 450 12.51 -0.95 3.21
N LEU A 451 12.36 0.13 2.41
CA LEU A 451 13.43 1.07 2.04
C LEU A 451 13.82 2.03 3.18
N GLY A 452 13.19 1.90 4.35
CA GLY A 452 13.62 2.57 5.57
C GLY A 452 14.78 1.85 6.27
N PRO A 453 15.39 2.48 7.29
CA PRO A 453 16.43 1.86 8.11
C PRO A 453 15.84 0.79 9.03
N TRP A 454 16.42 -0.41 9.02
CA TRP A 454 15.94 -1.53 9.84
C TRP A 454 16.47 -1.48 11.27
N ALA A 455 15.68 -1.97 12.22
CA ALA A 455 15.99 -2.01 13.66
C ALA A 455 17.32 -2.70 13.98
N ASN A 456 17.64 -3.74 13.23
CA ASN A 456 18.81 -4.60 13.41
C ASN A 456 20.00 -4.18 12.54
N GLY A 457 19.88 -3.09 11.77
CA GLY A 457 20.93 -2.62 10.86
C GLY A 457 21.16 -3.48 9.62
N ALA A 458 20.37 -4.55 9.41
CA ALA A 458 20.51 -5.45 8.26
C ALA A 458 19.71 -5.01 7.02
N GLY A 459 19.14 -3.80 7.05
CA GLY A 459 18.33 -3.26 5.97
C GLY A 459 19.13 -2.76 4.77
N PRO A 460 18.46 -2.54 3.63
CA PRO A 460 19.11 -2.09 2.39
C PRO A 460 19.58 -0.63 2.46
N VAL A 461 19.04 0.16 3.39
CA VAL A 461 19.33 1.59 3.54
C VAL A 461 19.83 1.87 4.95
N ALA A 462 21.02 2.46 5.05
CA ALA A 462 21.56 2.97 6.30
C ALA A 462 21.02 4.38 6.59
N THR A 463 21.06 4.79 7.86
CA THR A 463 20.70 6.15 8.25
C THR A 463 21.76 7.15 7.78
N ASP A 464 21.31 8.32 7.31
CA ASP A 464 22.16 9.41 6.83
C ASP A 464 21.55 10.75 7.30
N ARG A 465 22.31 11.56 8.05
CA ARG A 465 21.82 12.85 8.58
C ARG A 465 21.47 13.87 7.50
N THR A 466 21.93 13.65 6.27
CA THR A 466 21.65 14.52 5.13
C THR A 466 20.44 14.08 4.31
N CYS A 467 19.82 12.94 4.66
CA CYS A 467 18.66 12.37 3.98
C CYS A 467 17.63 11.91 5.01
N VAL A 468 16.43 12.48 4.95
CA VAL A 468 15.31 12.00 5.78
C VAL A 468 14.97 10.56 5.37
N PRO A 469 14.82 9.62 6.32
CA PRO A 469 14.55 8.22 6.00
C PRO A 469 13.07 7.98 5.71
N VAL A 470 12.78 6.90 4.96
CA VAL A 470 11.42 6.36 4.86
C VAL A 470 10.97 5.85 6.24
N VAL A 471 9.75 6.21 6.63
CA VAL A 471 9.11 5.79 7.87
C VAL A 471 8.08 4.71 7.56
N SER A 472 8.38 3.47 7.94
CA SER A 472 7.47 2.33 7.84
C SER A 472 6.54 2.22 9.06
N VAL A 473 5.24 2.10 8.81
CA VAL A 473 4.21 2.19 9.84
C VAL A 473 3.33 0.94 9.87
N GLY A 474 3.37 0.22 10.99
CA GLY A 474 2.44 -0.85 11.34
C GLY A 474 1.20 -0.33 12.07
N ALA A 475 0.18 -1.18 12.17
CA ALA A 475 -1.11 -0.82 12.78
C ALA A 475 -1.25 -1.39 14.19
N LEU A 476 -1.74 -0.56 15.11
CA LEU A 476 -2.19 -0.97 16.45
C LEU A 476 -3.70 -1.21 16.48
N ASN A 477 -4.12 -2.11 17.36
CA ASN A 477 -5.51 -2.26 17.78
C ASN A 477 -6.03 -1.01 18.52
N PRO A 478 -7.36 -0.84 18.67
CA PRO A 478 -7.95 0.27 19.41
C PRO A 478 -7.45 0.43 20.85
N SER A 479 -6.99 -0.66 21.48
CA SER A 479 -6.38 -0.63 22.82
C SER A 479 -5.08 0.18 22.88
N ARG A 480 -4.42 0.39 21.73
CA ARG A 480 -3.07 0.96 21.59
C ARG A 480 -1.99 0.19 22.36
N ARG A 481 -2.29 -1.05 22.77
CA ARG A 481 -1.38 -1.93 23.53
C ARG A 481 -0.83 -3.07 22.69
N THR A 482 -1.53 -3.43 21.63
CA THR A 482 -1.22 -4.60 20.80
C THR A 482 -1.23 -4.21 19.33
N ASP A 483 -0.35 -4.85 18.57
CA ASP A 483 -0.35 -4.77 17.11
C ASP A 483 -1.63 -5.42 16.58
N ALA A 484 -2.22 -4.85 15.54
CA ALA A 484 -3.33 -5.46 14.84
C ALA A 484 -2.85 -6.72 14.13
N LEU A 485 -3.60 -7.84 14.24
CA LEU A 485 -3.11 -9.14 13.76
C LEU A 485 -2.81 -9.17 12.25
N PHE A 486 -3.49 -8.34 11.46
CA PHE A 486 -3.22 -8.22 10.03
C PHE A 486 -1.89 -7.50 9.74
N SER A 487 -1.39 -6.66 10.65
CA SER A 487 -0.24 -5.80 10.39
C SER A 487 0.99 -6.65 10.09
N ASN A 488 1.67 -6.36 8.98
CA ASN A 488 3.02 -6.86 8.78
C ASN A 488 3.94 -6.35 9.90
N ALA A 489 4.96 -7.14 10.19
CA ALA A 489 5.89 -6.90 11.29
C ALA A 489 7.34 -7.15 10.84
N GLY A 490 8.28 -7.05 11.77
CA GLY A 490 9.70 -7.30 11.50
C GLY A 490 10.59 -6.08 11.73
N PRO A 491 11.92 -6.24 11.61
CA PRO A 491 12.88 -5.18 11.94
C PRO A 491 12.74 -3.95 11.04
N TRP A 492 12.16 -4.11 9.86
CA TRP A 492 11.93 -3.05 8.88
C TRP A 492 10.72 -2.18 9.21
N VAL A 493 9.83 -2.57 10.14
CA VAL A 493 8.71 -1.73 10.63
C VAL A 493 9.19 -0.87 11.80
N ARG A 494 9.09 0.45 11.68
CA ARG A 494 9.77 1.40 12.58
C ARG A 494 8.86 2.20 13.51
N ALA A 495 7.57 2.25 13.22
CA ALA A 495 6.56 2.86 14.06
C ALA A 495 5.26 2.05 14.04
N PHE A 496 4.47 2.20 15.10
CA PHE A 496 3.14 1.60 15.23
C PHE A 496 2.19 2.64 15.81
N VAL A 497 1.08 2.88 15.11
CA VAL A 497 0.02 3.81 15.53
C VAL A 497 -1.35 3.16 15.30
N PRO A 498 -2.45 3.66 15.90
CA PRO A 498 -3.78 3.11 15.66
C PRO A 498 -4.10 3.01 14.17
N GLY A 499 -4.49 1.83 13.71
CA GLY A 499 -4.88 1.56 12.33
C GLY A 499 -6.02 0.55 12.19
N ALA A 500 -6.45 -0.08 13.28
CA ALA A 500 -7.64 -0.93 13.29
C ALA A 500 -8.83 -0.18 13.89
N ALA A 501 -10.00 -0.34 13.26
CA ALA A 501 -11.27 0.29 13.61
C ALA A 501 -11.13 1.81 13.85
N VAL A 502 -10.45 2.50 12.92
CA VAL A 502 -10.32 3.96 12.94
C VAL A 502 -11.48 4.60 12.20
N MET A 503 -11.81 5.84 12.56
CA MET A 503 -12.92 6.60 12.01
C MET A 503 -12.40 7.71 11.08
N SER A 504 -13.01 7.87 9.91
CA SER A 504 -12.68 8.96 8.99
C SER A 504 -13.82 9.29 8.03
N THR A 505 -13.56 10.28 7.18
CA THR A 505 -14.42 10.72 6.08
C THR A 505 -14.60 9.63 5.04
N MET A 506 -15.75 9.63 4.36
CA MET A 506 -16.08 8.69 3.29
C MET A 506 -16.87 9.44 2.21
N PRO A 507 -16.72 9.11 0.91
CA PRO A 507 -17.62 9.65 -0.10
C PRO A 507 -19.07 9.25 0.20
N LEU A 508 -20.02 10.05 -0.31
CA LEU A 508 -21.46 9.89 -0.06
C LEU A 508 -22.07 8.76 -0.90
N PHE A 509 -21.44 7.59 -0.90
CA PHE A 509 -21.90 6.43 -1.63
C PHE A 509 -23.18 5.85 -1.03
N GLN A 510 -23.98 5.24 -1.89
CA GLN A 510 -25.02 4.28 -1.51
C GLN A 510 -24.81 3.03 -2.36
N GLY A 511 -24.48 1.92 -1.70
CA GLY A 511 -24.34 0.63 -2.37
C GLY A 511 -25.69 -0.04 -2.63
N GLY A 512 -25.62 -1.28 -3.12
CA GLY A 512 -26.78 -2.12 -3.45
C GLY A 512 -27.31 -2.94 -2.27
N SER A 513 -26.59 -3.01 -1.14
CA SER A 513 -27.09 -3.68 0.05
C SER A 513 -28.35 -2.99 0.58
N GLN A 514 -29.11 -3.71 1.39
CA GLN A 514 -30.31 -3.20 2.01
C GLN A 514 -30.24 -3.37 3.52
N PRO A 515 -30.91 -2.49 4.27
CA PRO A 515 -31.06 -2.67 5.71
C PRO A 515 -31.79 -3.99 5.99
N GLN A 516 -31.34 -4.70 7.04
CA GLN A 516 -31.88 -6.02 7.43
C GLN A 516 -33.41 -6.03 7.59
N ALA A 517 -34.00 -4.93 8.04
CA ALA A 517 -35.44 -4.77 8.15
C ALA A 517 -35.82 -3.33 7.82
N ARG A 518 -36.97 -3.14 7.16
CA ARG A 518 -37.53 -1.83 6.83
C ARG A 518 -39.06 -1.87 6.95
N THR A 519 -39.64 -0.84 7.55
CA THR A 519 -41.08 -0.64 7.64
C THR A 519 -41.43 0.85 7.55
N ARG A 520 -42.70 1.16 7.28
CA ARG A 520 -43.21 2.54 7.26
C ARG A 520 -44.36 2.68 8.25
N VAL A 521 -44.13 3.48 9.28
CA VAL A 521 -45.11 3.71 10.35
C VAL A 521 -45.21 5.21 10.61
N HIS A 522 -46.43 5.73 10.74
CA HIS A 522 -46.70 7.17 10.89
C HIS A 522 -46.07 8.04 9.77
N GLY A 523 -46.05 7.54 8.54
CA GLY A 523 -45.51 8.26 7.38
C GLY A 523 -43.98 8.28 7.27
N ARG A 524 -43.25 7.80 8.28
CA ARG A 524 -41.78 7.75 8.31
C ARG A 524 -41.26 6.34 8.03
N TRP A 525 -40.14 6.28 7.32
CA TRP A 525 -39.35 5.06 7.21
C TRP A 525 -38.67 4.74 8.54
N ARG A 526 -38.61 3.44 8.84
CA ARG A 526 -37.86 2.87 9.96
C ARG A 526 -37.09 1.70 9.38
N GLU A 527 -35.78 1.74 9.50
CA GLU A 527 -34.90 0.68 8.97
C GLU A 527 -33.78 0.38 9.96
N ALA A 528 -33.24 -0.84 9.87
CA ALA A 528 -31.96 -1.17 10.48
C ALA A 528 -30.83 -0.38 9.80
N ILE A 529 -29.62 -0.42 10.35
CA ILE A 529 -28.46 0.20 9.69
C ILE A 529 -28.23 -0.51 8.36
N ASP A 530 -28.14 0.27 7.29
CA ASP A 530 -27.75 -0.19 5.96
C ASP A 530 -26.21 -0.29 5.91
N PRO A 531 -25.63 -1.48 5.64
CA PRO A 531 -24.18 -1.69 5.78
C PRO A 531 -23.33 -0.95 4.72
N ASP A 532 -23.91 -0.43 3.64
CA ASP A 532 -23.20 0.31 2.59
C ASP A 532 -23.82 1.69 2.27
N ASP A 533 -24.60 2.25 3.20
CA ASP A 533 -25.08 3.63 3.15
C ASP A 533 -24.10 4.60 3.81
N PHE A 534 -23.18 5.11 3.01
CA PHE A 534 -22.16 6.08 3.42
C PHE A 534 -22.59 7.54 3.21
N ARG A 535 -23.87 7.81 2.93
CA ARG A 535 -24.38 9.19 2.76
C ARG A 535 -24.28 10.05 4.03
N GLY A 536 -23.96 9.43 5.17
CA GLY A 536 -23.55 10.12 6.39
C GLY A 536 -22.16 10.77 6.32
N GLY A 537 -21.35 10.44 5.32
CA GLY A 537 -20.02 11.00 5.07
C GLY A 537 -18.88 10.40 5.90
N PHE A 538 -19.16 9.36 6.70
CA PHE A 538 -18.18 8.80 7.62
C PHE A 538 -18.24 7.28 7.70
N ALA A 539 -17.08 6.68 7.91
CA ALA A 539 -16.94 5.24 8.07
C ALA A 539 -15.95 4.89 9.19
N VAL A 540 -16.01 3.64 9.62
CA VAL A 540 -14.93 2.95 10.32
C VAL A 540 -14.27 1.96 9.37
N TRP A 541 -12.94 1.83 9.43
CA TRP A 541 -12.18 0.88 8.63
C TRP A 541 -10.85 0.49 9.31
N SER A 542 -10.18 -0.57 8.83
CA SER A 542 -8.96 -1.13 9.39
C SER A 542 -7.90 -1.41 8.32
N GLY A 543 -6.64 -1.07 8.62
CA GLY A 543 -5.52 -1.30 7.72
C GLY A 543 -4.28 -0.51 8.13
N THR A 544 -3.10 -1.01 7.75
CA THR A 544 -1.86 -0.21 7.85
C THR A 544 -1.90 1.00 6.92
N SER A 545 -2.70 0.95 5.85
CA SER A 545 -3.06 2.07 4.99
C SER A 545 -3.75 3.22 5.72
N PHE A 546 -4.28 2.98 6.93
CA PHE A 546 -4.84 4.02 7.82
C PHE A 546 -3.89 4.42 8.95
N ALA A 547 -2.98 3.52 9.36
CA ALA A 547 -1.94 3.87 10.31
C ALA A 547 -0.91 4.85 9.70
N ALA A 548 -0.52 4.64 8.43
CA ALA A 548 0.39 5.51 7.71
C ALA A 548 -0.06 6.99 7.65
N PRO A 549 -1.28 7.34 7.21
CA PRO A 549 -1.75 8.73 7.17
C PRO A 549 -1.95 9.34 8.56
N VAL A 550 -2.31 8.53 9.57
CA VAL A 550 -2.32 9.00 10.97
C VAL A 550 -0.91 9.43 11.40
N MET A 551 0.12 8.64 11.07
CA MET A 551 1.51 9.03 11.32
C MET A 551 1.93 10.24 10.48
N ALA A 552 1.52 10.31 9.21
CA ALA A 552 1.85 11.42 8.32
C ALA A 552 1.30 12.76 8.86
N GLY A 553 0.02 12.80 9.25
CA GLY A 553 -0.56 13.98 9.89
C GLY A 553 0.08 14.27 11.25
N ALA A 554 0.42 13.25 12.04
CA ALA A 554 1.10 13.45 13.32
C ALA A 554 2.51 14.07 13.14
N LEU A 555 3.26 13.65 12.13
CA LEU A 555 4.55 14.25 11.74
C LEU A 555 4.35 15.69 11.27
N ALA A 556 3.36 15.96 10.40
CA ALA A 556 3.02 17.32 9.97
C ALA A 556 2.69 18.24 11.17
N ALA A 557 1.98 17.73 12.17
CA ALA A 557 1.69 18.46 13.39
C ALA A 557 2.95 18.80 14.22
N ASP A 558 4.01 17.97 14.17
CA ASP A 558 5.29 18.29 14.85
C ASP A 558 6.13 19.32 14.08
N LEU A 559 5.93 19.40 12.76
CA LEU A 559 6.53 20.43 11.92
C LEU A 559 5.88 21.80 12.14
N LEU A 560 4.62 21.81 12.57
CA LEU A 560 3.85 23.01 12.88
C LEU A 560 4.58 23.86 13.94
N GLY A 561 4.87 25.12 13.61
CA GLY A 561 5.69 25.98 14.46
C GLY A 561 7.18 26.03 14.11
N ARG A 562 7.67 25.07 13.31
CA ARG A 562 9.05 25.01 12.80
C ARG A 562 9.14 25.28 11.30
N MET A 563 7.98 25.46 10.66
CA MET A 563 7.89 25.82 9.25
C MET A 563 8.39 27.24 9.04
N ASP A 564 9.13 27.43 7.95
CA ASP A 564 9.60 28.75 7.57
C ASP A 564 8.41 29.60 7.05
N PRO A 565 8.44 30.93 7.22
CA PRO A 565 7.51 31.82 6.54
C PRO A 565 7.55 31.60 5.01
N PRO A 566 6.43 31.75 4.28
CA PRO A 566 6.36 31.53 2.83
C PRO A 566 7.41 32.31 2.00
N GLU A 567 7.76 33.52 2.46
CA GLU A 567 8.74 34.41 1.82
C GLU A 567 10.20 33.95 2.01
N THR A 568 10.45 33.01 2.92
CA THR A 568 11.79 32.54 3.24
C THR A 568 12.26 31.54 2.18
N PRO A 569 13.42 31.75 1.53
CA PRO A 569 13.96 30.77 0.61
C PRO A 569 14.16 29.40 1.28
N ALA A 570 13.83 28.34 0.54
CA ALA A 570 14.02 26.98 0.99
C ALA A 570 15.52 26.71 1.25
N ASP A 571 15.81 26.00 2.35
CA ASP A 571 17.16 25.58 2.71
C ASP A 571 17.15 24.09 3.01
N ARG A 572 17.82 23.30 2.15
CA ARG A 572 17.85 21.82 2.26
C ARG A 572 18.34 21.34 3.63
N PRO A 573 19.49 21.80 4.16
CA PRO A 573 19.95 21.35 5.47
C PRO A 573 18.97 21.67 6.60
N ARG A 574 18.31 22.84 6.58
CA ARG A 574 17.28 23.20 7.58
C ARG A 574 16.04 22.34 7.45
N ALA A 575 15.54 22.10 6.24
CA ALA A 575 14.39 21.24 6.00
C ALA A 575 14.66 19.80 6.47
N VAL A 576 15.83 19.24 6.13
CA VAL A 576 16.27 17.90 6.54
C VAL A 576 16.39 17.80 8.06
N ARG A 577 17.01 18.79 8.74
CA ARG A 577 17.10 18.79 10.21
C ARG A 577 15.71 18.82 10.87
N ARG A 578 14.82 19.70 10.40
CA ARG A 578 13.45 19.81 10.91
C ARG A 578 12.68 18.50 10.75
N ALA A 579 12.80 17.86 9.60
CA ALA A 579 12.16 16.57 9.33
C ALA A 579 12.74 15.45 10.20
N TRP A 580 14.07 15.41 10.38
CA TRP A 580 14.72 14.47 11.30
C TRP A 580 14.22 14.62 12.74
N ASP A 581 14.10 15.85 13.26
CA ASP A 581 13.58 16.09 14.61
C ASP A 581 12.17 15.49 14.79
N ALA A 582 11.30 15.63 13.78
CA ALA A 582 9.96 15.05 13.80
C ALA A 582 10.00 13.51 13.76
N VAL A 583 10.85 12.94 12.89
CA VAL A 583 11.02 11.48 12.77
C VAL A 583 11.56 10.87 14.07
N GLU A 584 12.57 11.46 14.69
CA GLU A 584 13.13 10.96 15.95
C GLU A 584 12.12 11.05 17.11
N GLY A 585 11.28 12.08 17.11
CA GLY A 585 10.23 12.29 18.11
C GLY A 585 9.10 11.26 18.07
N ARG A 586 8.79 10.68 16.91
CA ARG A 586 7.65 9.76 16.73
C ARG A 586 8.02 8.31 16.41
N THR A 587 9.25 8.05 16.03
CA THR A 587 9.68 6.71 15.59
C THR A 587 10.82 6.17 16.44
N ARG A 588 11.23 4.94 16.17
CA ARG A 588 12.46 4.35 16.73
C ARG A 588 13.69 4.62 15.84
N ILE A 589 13.57 5.41 14.78
CA ILE A 589 14.68 5.75 13.88
C ILE A 589 15.52 6.85 14.51
N ARG A 590 16.85 6.77 14.39
CA ARG A 590 17.81 7.71 14.98
C ARG A 590 18.86 8.11 13.94
N SER A 591 19.28 9.37 13.99
CA SER A 591 20.19 10.02 13.04
C SER A 591 21.67 9.79 13.30
#